data_AF-A0AAJ1KPH7-F1
#
_entry.id   AF-A0AAJ1KPH7-F1
#
_cell.length_a   1.000
_cell.length_b   1.000
_cell.length_c   1.000
_cell.angle_alpha   90.00
_cell.angle_beta   90.00
_cell.angle_gamma   90.00
#
_symmetry.space_group_name_H-M   'P 1'
#
loop_
_entity.id
_entity.type
_entity.pdbx_description
1 polymer ?
#
loop_
_entity_poly.entity_id
_entity_poly.type
_entity_poly.pdbx_seq_one_letter_code
_entity_poly.pdbx_strand_id
1 'polypeptide(L)'
;MVILSIVACIIQQSGFAGLVTHFDRLREMIRQSGAFGYTLYILLFIVATLFLLPGTLLVIAGGVIFGPLAGTLLSLLAATLASSASFLFARWLGRELLLKYVGQTAIFQAIEKGIARSGADFLILTRLIPLFPYNIQNYAYGLTAIPFWTFTFISALTTLPGIFIYTLMASELIREGITPLFVLKLTLAGLALFILLQAAKRYARYRRIETSRIQAHDEK
;
A
#
# COMPACT_ATOMS: atom_id res chain seq x y z
N MET A 1 29.17 8.30 -12.49
CA MET A 1 29.79 9.29 -11.58
C MET A 1 29.39 10.71 -11.95
N VAL A 2 29.56 11.16 -13.21
CA VAL A 2 29.18 12.52 -13.66
C VAL A 2 27.69 12.86 -13.48
N ILE A 3 26.78 11.91 -13.74
CA ILE A 3 25.32 12.11 -13.58
C ILE A 3 24.94 12.30 -12.10
N LEU A 4 25.61 11.59 -11.19
CA LEU A 4 25.40 11.73 -9.73
C LEU A 4 25.86 13.09 -9.22
N SER A 5 26.96 13.62 -9.76
CA SER A 5 27.48 14.94 -9.44
C SER A 5 26.58 16.08 -9.96
N ILE A 6 25.95 15.90 -11.12
CA ILE A 6 25.00 16.88 -11.68
C ILE A 6 23.72 16.90 -10.85
N VAL A 7 23.19 15.73 -10.47
CA VAL A 7 22.02 15.65 -9.58
C VAL A 7 22.31 16.24 -8.21
N ALA A 8 23.49 15.99 -7.63
CA ALA A 8 23.90 16.59 -6.36
C ALA A 8 24.05 18.12 -6.44
N CYS A 9 24.57 18.64 -7.55
CA CYS A 9 24.70 20.09 -7.79
C CYS A 9 23.33 20.76 -7.95
N ILE A 10 22.39 20.11 -8.65
CA ILE A 10 21.01 20.60 -8.79
C ILE A 10 20.27 20.61 -7.44
N ILE A 11 20.50 19.60 -6.58
CA ILE A 11 19.93 19.54 -5.21
C ILE A 11 20.51 20.65 -4.31
N GLN A 12 21.79 21.00 -4.47
CA GLN A 12 22.41 22.11 -3.73
C GLN A 12 21.91 23.50 -4.15
N GLN A 13 21.62 23.72 -5.44
CA GLN A 13 21.16 25.03 -5.93
C GLN A 13 19.66 25.29 -5.71
N SER A 14 18.84 24.27 -5.47
CA SER A 14 17.37 24.39 -5.48
C SER A 14 16.73 24.82 -4.13
N GLY A 15 17.51 25.32 -3.16
CA GLY A 15 16.97 25.80 -1.89
C GLY A 15 16.48 24.68 -0.95
N PHE A 16 16.96 23.45 -1.14
CA PHE A 16 16.58 22.26 -0.37
C PHE A 16 16.77 22.44 1.15
N ALA A 17 17.81 23.17 1.58
CA ALA A 17 18.03 23.50 3.00
C ALA A 17 16.94 24.43 3.59
N GLY A 18 16.38 25.33 2.77
CA GLY A 18 15.22 26.14 3.13
C GLY A 18 13.95 25.30 3.20
N LEU A 19 13.79 24.34 2.27
CA LEU A 19 12.66 23.41 2.29
C LEU A 19 12.69 22.53 3.56
N VAL A 20 13.85 21.97 3.91
CA VAL A 20 14.04 21.13 5.12
C VAL A 20 13.68 21.89 6.40
N THR A 21 14.13 23.14 6.55
CA THR A 21 13.81 23.97 7.74
C THR A 21 12.32 24.36 7.82
N HIS A 22 11.65 24.58 6.69
CA HIS A 22 10.20 24.79 6.65
C HIS A 22 9.44 23.49 6.94
N PHE A 23 9.93 22.35 6.44
CA PHE A 23 9.38 21.02 6.71
C PHE A 23 9.42 20.66 8.20
N ASP A 24 10.51 20.97 8.90
CA ASP A 24 10.63 20.71 10.34
C ASP A 24 9.63 21.54 11.16
N ARG A 25 9.42 22.81 10.80
CA ARG A 25 8.36 23.63 11.44
C ARG A 25 6.96 23.09 11.15
N LEU A 26 6.68 22.68 9.91
CA LEU A 26 5.38 22.15 9.51
C LEU A 26 5.09 20.80 10.20
N ARG A 27 6.13 19.96 10.33
CA ARG A 27 6.09 18.72 11.08
C ARG A 27 5.78 18.97 12.54
N GLU A 28 6.45 19.94 13.17
CA GLU A 28 6.25 20.23 14.58
C GLU A 28 4.87 20.85 14.84
N MET A 29 4.36 21.69 13.94
CA MET A 29 2.98 22.20 13.99
C MET A 29 1.94 21.09 13.88
N ILE A 30 2.11 20.14 12.94
CA ILE A 30 1.19 19.01 12.80
C ILE A 30 1.28 18.08 14.01
N ARG A 31 2.48 17.87 14.56
CA ARG A 31 2.69 17.06 15.76
C ARG A 31 2.11 17.70 17.01
N GLN A 32 2.20 19.04 17.12
CA GLN A 32 1.56 19.84 18.18
C GLN A 32 0.04 19.90 18.04
N SER A 33 -0.49 19.74 16.82
CA SER A 33 -1.95 19.61 16.57
C SER A 33 -2.53 18.30 17.13
N GLY A 34 -1.68 17.34 17.54
CA GLY A 34 -2.07 16.13 18.26
C GLY A 34 -3.13 15.31 17.52
N ALA A 35 -4.24 15.02 18.19
CA ALA A 35 -5.32 14.17 17.70
C ALA A 35 -5.94 14.68 16.38
N PHE A 36 -6.03 16.00 16.17
CA PHE A 36 -6.63 16.57 14.97
C PHE A 36 -5.82 16.23 13.70
N GLY A 37 -4.49 16.31 13.77
CA GLY A 37 -3.61 15.95 12.66
C GLY A 37 -3.72 14.47 12.27
N TYR A 38 -3.86 13.58 13.26
CA TYR A 38 -4.05 12.15 13.03
C TYR A 38 -5.41 11.86 12.38
N THR A 39 -6.48 12.46 12.88
CA THR A 39 -7.83 12.28 12.32
C THR A 39 -7.90 12.79 10.89
N LEU A 40 -7.34 13.96 10.60
CA LEU A 40 -7.33 14.53 9.25
C LEU A 40 -6.55 13.63 8.28
N TYR A 41 -5.37 13.13 8.68
CA TYR A 41 -4.58 12.20 7.89
C TYR A 41 -5.38 10.93 7.54
N ILE A 42 -6.03 10.32 8.53
CA ILE A 42 -6.84 9.11 8.34
C ILE A 42 -8.01 9.39 7.39
N LEU A 43 -8.73 10.51 7.57
CA LEU A 43 -9.84 10.89 6.69
C LEU A 43 -9.39 11.09 5.25
N LEU A 44 -8.29 11.82 5.03
CA LEU A 44 -7.71 12.02 3.71
C LEU A 44 -7.30 10.68 3.07
N PHE A 45 -6.78 9.75 3.87
CA PHE A 45 -6.45 8.40 3.38
C PHE A 45 -7.67 7.61 2.93
N ILE A 46 -8.74 7.64 3.73
CA ILE A 46 -10.00 6.98 3.39
C ILE A 46 -10.55 7.57 2.10
N VAL A 47 -10.65 8.89 2.01
CA VAL A 47 -11.12 9.59 0.80
C VAL A 47 -10.26 9.23 -0.40
N ALA A 48 -8.93 9.37 -0.29
CA ALA A 48 -8.01 9.07 -1.38
C ALA A 48 -8.15 7.64 -1.88
N THR A 49 -8.25 6.67 -0.97
CA THR A 49 -8.42 5.25 -1.32
C THR A 49 -9.75 5.00 -2.03
N LEU A 50 -10.83 5.66 -1.57
CA LEU A 50 -12.15 5.55 -2.20
C LEU A 50 -12.15 6.14 -3.62
N PHE A 51 -11.37 7.20 -3.86
CA PHE A 51 -11.13 7.77 -5.19
C PHE A 51 -10.04 7.05 -5.99
N LEU A 52 -9.66 5.84 -5.58
CA LEU A 52 -8.64 5.01 -6.22
C LEU A 52 -7.25 5.64 -6.31
N LEU A 53 -6.95 6.67 -5.51
CA LEU A 53 -5.64 7.30 -5.48
C LEU A 53 -4.57 6.38 -4.85
N PRO A 54 -3.31 6.43 -5.31
CA PRO A 54 -2.25 5.56 -4.80
C PRO A 54 -1.97 5.81 -3.31
N GLY A 55 -2.33 4.85 -2.45
CA GLY A 55 -2.11 4.92 -1.01
C GLY A 55 -0.64 5.05 -0.61
N THR A 56 0.29 4.60 -1.46
CA THR A 56 1.74 4.70 -1.22
C THR A 56 2.20 6.14 -0.96
N LEU A 57 1.61 7.13 -1.65
CA LEU A 57 1.95 8.53 -1.45
C LEU A 57 1.61 8.99 -0.03
N LEU A 58 0.47 8.54 0.48
CA LEU A 58 0.01 8.88 1.82
C LEU A 58 0.83 8.15 2.89
N VAL A 59 1.18 6.88 2.66
CA VAL A 59 2.09 6.13 3.55
C VAL A 59 3.44 6.83 3.68
N ILE A 60 4.03 7.28 2.56
CA ILE A 60 5.28 8.05 2.55
C ILE A 60 5.10 9.34 3.35
N ALA A 61 4.04 10.11 3.07
CA ALA A 61 3.72 11.33 3.80
C ALA A 61 3.59 11.07 5.31
N GLY A 62 2.92 9.99 5.70
CA GLY A 62 2.78 9.57 7.09
C GLY A 62 4.13 9.29 7.76
N GLY A 63 5.06 8.63 7.05
CA GLY A 63 6.42 8.40 7.51
C GLY A 63 7.21 9.70 7.70
N VAL A 64 7.12 10.63 6.76
CA VAL A 64 7.79 11.93 6.83
C VAL A 64 7.26 12.76 8.00
N ILE A 65 5.92 12.89 8.10
CA ILE A 65 5.26 13.77 9.07
C ILE A 65 5.35 13.17 10.48
N PHE A 66 4.90 11.94 10.68
CA PHE A 66 4.75 11.34 12.00
C PHE A 66 5.96 10.50 12.44
N GLY A 67 6.92 10.27 11.56
CA GLY A 67 8.06 9.39 11.81
C GLY A 67 7.73 7.91 11.62
N PRO A 68 8.73 7.01 11.82
CA PRO A 68 8.61 5.61 11.43
C PRO A 68 7.54 4.86 12.23
N LEU A 69 7.50 5.01 13.56
CA LEU A 69 6.58 4.24 14.40
C LEU A 69 5.14 4.75 14.30
N ALA A 70 4.90 6.02 14.62
CA ALA A 70 3.56 6.61 14.56
C ALA A 70 3.03 6.65 13.12
N GLY A 71 3.88 6.96 12.13
CA GLY A 71 3.52 6.90 10.71
C GLY A 71 3.10 5.50 10.28
N THR A 72 3.77 4.44 10.75
CA THR A 72 3.36 3.05 10.46
C THR A 72 2.00 2.74 11.07
N LEU A 73 1.80 3.03 12.36
CA LEU A 73 0.54 2.72 13.05
C LEU A 73 -0.64 3.49 12.45
N LEU A 74 -0.48 4.79 12.20
CA LEU A 74 -1.51 5.62 11.60
C LEU A 74 -1.81 5.21 10.16
N SER A 75 -0.78 4.92 9.37
CA SER A 75 -0.97 4.47 7.98
C SER A 75 -1.61 3.10 7.90
N LEU A 76 -1.26 2.18 8.80
CA LEU A 76 -1.88 0.86 8.89
C LEU A 76 -3.35 0.98 9.27
N LEU A 77 -3.66 1.79 10.29
CA LEU A 77 -5.04 2.05 10.71
C LEU A 77 -5.83 2.68 9.58
N ALA A 78 -5.28 3.71 8.94
CA ALA A 78 -5.91 4.42 7.83
C ALA A 78 -6.16 3.50 6.63
N ALA A 79 -5.15 2.73 6.20
CA ALA A 79 -5.29 1.78 5.09
C ALA A 79 -6.29 0.65 5.42
N THR A 80 -6.32 0.18 6.67
CA THR A 80 -7.29 -0.83 7.12
C THR A 80 -8.70 -0.26 7.05
N LEU A 81 -8.95 0.91 7.64
CA LEU A 81 -10.25 1.58 7.61
C LEU A 81 -10.69 1.89 6.18
N ALA A 82 -9.79 2.37 5.34
CA ALA A 82 -10.08 2.74 3.96
C ALA A 82 -10.40 1.52 3.08
N SER A 83 -9.64 0.43 3.22
CA SER A 83 -9.91 -0.82 2.50
C SER A 83 -11.19 -1.49 2.99
N SER A 84 -11.45 -1.50 4.31
CA SER A 84 -12.72 -1.96 4.89
C SER A 84 -13.90 -1.12 4.41
N ALA A 85 -13.78 0.21 4.34
CA ALA A 85 -14.82 1.09 3.82
C ALA A 85 -15.11 0.82 2.34
N SER A 86 -14.08 0.70 1.50
CA SER A 86 -14.22 0.37 0.07
C SER A 86 -14.94 -0.97 -0.13
N PHE A 87 -14.58 -1.96 0.68
CA PHE A 87 -15.15 -3.30 0.67
C PHE A 87 -16.63 -3.32 1.11
N LEU A 88 -16.99 -2.57 2.16
CA LEU A 88 -18.38 -2.44 2.61
C LEU A 88 -19.23 -1.63 1.63
N PHE A 89 -18.65 -0.56 1.06
CA PHE A 89 -19.29 0.23 0.02
C PHE A 89 -19.64 -0.66 -1.18
N ALA A 90 -18.71 -1.48 -1.65
CA ALA A 90 -18.97 -2.45 -2.71
C ALA A 90 -20.07 -3.46 -2.34
N ARG A 91 -20.08 -3.98 -1.11
CA ARG A 91 -21.03 -5.04 -0.73
C ARG A 91 -22.46 -4.57 -0.56
N TRP A 92 -22.65 -3.40 0.04
CA TRP A 92 -23.97 -2.95 0.49
C TRP A 92 -24.55 -1.84 -0.38
N LEU A 93 -23.73 -0.87 -0.81
CA LEU A 93 -24.21 0.31 -1.51
C LEU A 93 -24.03 0.18 -3.03
N GLY A 94 -22.91 -0.41 -3.46
CA GLY A 94 -22.47 -0.41 -4.84
C GLY A 94 -22.68 -1.72 -5.59
N ARG A 95 -23.30 -2.76 -5.00
CA ARG A 95 -23.23 -4.12 -5.55
C ARG A 95 -23.78 -4.22 -6.98
N GLU A 96 -25.02 -3.77 -7.21
CA GLU A 96 -25.66 -3.84 -8.52
C GLU A 96 -24.95 -2.96 -9.55
N LEU A 97 -24.61 -1.73 -9.16
CA LEU A 97 -23.93 -0.76 -10.03
C LEU A 97 -22.53 -1.25 -10.42
N LEU A 98 -21.73 -1.66 -9.44
CA LEU A 98 -20.37 -2.15 -9.66
C LEU A 98 -20.41 -3.46 -10.45
N LEU A 99 -21.30 -4.40 -10.16
CA LEU A 99 -21.40 -5.62 -10.98
C LEU A 99 -21.75 -5.31 -12.44
N LYS A 100 -22.60 -4.31 -12.69
CA LYS A 100 -22.91 -3.86 -14.06
C LYS A 100 -21.67 -3.34 -14.81
N TYR A 101 -20.80 -2.57 -14.16
CA TYR A 101 -19.64 -1.95 -14.80
C TYR A 101 -18.37 -2.80 -14.76
N VAL A 102 -18.08 -3.43 -13.61
CA VAL A 102 -16.84 -4.17 -13.37
C VAL A 102 -17.03 -5.68 -13.38
N GLY A 103 -18.25 -6.19 -13.37
CA GLY A 103 -18.53 -7.64 -13.29
C GLY A 103 -17.97 -8.45 -14.47
N GLN A 104 -17.83 -7.84 -15.65
CA GLN A 104 -17.22 -8.51 -16.82
C GLN A 104 -15.72 -8.25 -16.96
N THR A 105 -15.11 -7.47 -16.07
CA THR A 105 -13.67 -7.21 -16.15
C THR A 105 -12.87 -8.46 -15.80
N ALA A 106 -11.76 -8.68 -16.51
CA ALA A 106 -10.87 -9.81 -16.25
C ALA A 106 -10.37 -9.84 -14.79
N ILE A 107 -10.11 -8.67 -14.20
CA ILE A 107 -9.68 -8.53 -12.81
C ILE A 107 -10.75 -9.05 -11.83
N PHE A 108 -12.00 -8.62 -11.97
CA PHE A 108 -13.08 -9.08 -11.09
C PHE A 108 -13.30 -10.58 -11.24
N GLN A 109 -13.40 -11.08 -12.47
CA GLN A 109 -13.60 -12.50 -12.76
C GLN A 109 -12.47 -13.38 -12.21
N ALA A 110 -11.23 -12.90 -12.28
CA ALA A 110 -10.08 -13.58 -11.69
C ALA A 110 -10.18 -13.63 -10.16
N ILE A 111 -10.57 -12.52 -9.52
CA ILE A 111 -10.72 -12.44 -8.07
C ILE A 111 -11.89 -13.30 -7.58
N GLU A 112 -13.04 -13.26 -8.24
CA GLU A 112 -14.22 -14.06 -7.90
C GLU A 112 -13.91 -15.55 -7.99
N LYS A 113 -13.35 -16.02 -9.11
CA LYS A 113 -12.96 -17.42 -9.28
C LYS A 113 -11.88 -17.85 -8.30
N GLY A 114 -10.91 -16.97 -8.02
CA GLY A 114 -9.84 -17.22 -7.06
C GLY A 114 -10.37 -17.41 -5.64
N ILE A 115 -11.25 -16.52 -5.19
CA ILE A 115 -11.93 -16.63 -3.89
C ILE A 115 -12.82 -17.87 -3.82
N ALA A 116 -13.59 -18.17 -4.88
CA ALA A 116 -14.45 -19.35 -4.90
C ALA A 116 -13.66 -20.67 -4.78
N ARG A 117 -12.43 -20.73 -5.31
CA ARG A 117 -11.58 -21.93 -5.28
C ARG A 117 -10.70 -22.06 -4.05
N SER A 118 -10.11 -20.96 -3.59
CA SER A 118 -9.04 -21.00 -2.58
C SER A 118 -9.29 -20.05 -1.39
N GLY A 119 -10.41 -19.33 -1.39
CA GLY A 119 -10.86 -18.51 -0.26
C GLY A 119 -9.78 -17.53 0.25
N ALA A 120 -9.51 -17.58 1.54
CA ALA A 120 -8.53 -16.73 2.20
C ALA A 120 -7.10 -16.88 1.64
N ASP A 121 -6.72 -18.08 1.17
CA ASP A 121 -5.38 -18.33 0.63
C ASP A 121 -5.15 -17.52 -0.65
N PHE A 122 -6.20 -17.32 -1.47
CA PHE A 122 -6.13 -16.46 -2.66
C PHE A 122 -5.96 -14.99 -2.28
N LEU A 123 -6.67 -14.51 -1.25
CA LEU A 123 -6.50 -13.14 -0.76
C LEU A 123 -5.08 -12.89 -0.25
N ILE A 124 -4.51 -13.82 0.53
CA ILE A 124 -3.13 -13.70 1.01
C ILE A 124 -2.18 -13.57 -0.20
N LEU A 125 -2.38 -14.41 -1.22
CA LEU A 125 -1.52 -14.44 -2.40
C LEU A 125 -1.55 -13.14 -3.20
N THR A 126 -2.72 -12.59 -3.49
CA THR A 126 -2.90 -11.35 -4.27
C THR A 126 -2.53 -10.08 -3.50
N ARG A 127 -2.53 -10.14 -2.17
CA ARG A 127 -2.01 -9.05 -1.32
C ARG A 127 -0.49 -9.04 -1.28
N LEU A 128 0.12 -10.22 -1.20
CA LEU A 128 1.58 -10.35 -1.20
C LEU A 128 2.15 -10.10 -2.59
N ILE A 129 1.55 -10.69 -3.62
CA ILE A 129 1.94 -10.51 -5.02
C ILE A 129 0.98 -9.48 -5.63
N PRO A 130 1.43 -8.24 -5.90
CA PRO A 130 0.56 -7.18 -6.41
C PRO A 130 0.21 -7.41 -7.89
N LEU A 131 -0.63 -8.42 -8.16
CA LEU A 131 -1.13 -8.75 -9.49
C LEU A 131 -2.13 -7.72 -10.00
N PHE A 132 -2.79 -7.02 -9.07
CA PHE A 132 -3.84 -6.04 -9.37
C PHE A 132 -3.66 -4.78 -8.53
N PRO A 133 -4.14 -3.62 -8.98
CA PRO A 133 -4.11 -2.39 -8.17
C PRO A 133 -4.85 -2.54 -6.84
N TYR A 134 -4.21 -2.16 -5.73
CA TYR A 134 -4.70 -2.37 -4.36
C TYR A 134 -6.13 -1.85 -4.14
N ASN A 135 -6.44 -0.66 -4.66
CA ASN A 135 -7.75 -0.03 -4.46
C ASN A 135 -8.86 -0.80 -5.19
N ILE A 136 -8.60 -1.22 -6.43
CA ILE A 136 -9.54 -2.03 -7.23
C ILE A 136 -9.82 -3.36 -6.52
N GLN A 137 -8.78 -4.00 -5.97
CA GLN A 137 -8.93 -5.23 -5.19
C GLN A 137 -9.91 -5.06 -4.03
N ASN A 138 -9.85 -3.94 -3.29
CA ASN A 138 -10.72 -3.70 -2.13
C ASN A 138 -12.21 -3.75 -2.52
N TYR A 139 -12.58 -3.14 -3.64
CA TYR A 139 -13.94 -3.19 -4.18
C TYR A 139 -14.29 -4.58 -4.70
N ALA A 140 -13.40 -5.21 -5.47
CA ALA A 140 -13.62 -6.54 -6.02
C ALA A 140 -13.89 -7.58 -4.91
N TYR A 141 -13.09 -7.59 -3.85
CA TYR A 141 -13.33 -8.46 -2.69
C TYR A 141 -14.67 -8.17 -2.00
N GLY A 142 -15.11 -6.90 -1.99
CA GLY A 142 -16.43 -6.46 -1.53
C GLY A 142 -17.59 -7.18 -2.21
N LEU A 143 -17.42 -7.56 -3.47
CA LEU A 143 -18.44 -8.21 -4.30
C LEU A 143 -18.37 -9.75 -4.24
N THR A 144 -17.31 -10.32 -3.67
CA THR A 144 -17.17 -11.79 -3.51
C THR A 144 -17.77 -12.29 -2.19
N ALA A 145 -17.79 -13.63 -2.02
CA ALA A 145 -18.28 -14.31 -0.82
C ALA A 145 -17.34 -14.27 0.40
N ILE A 146 -16.17 -13.60 0.31
CA ILE A 146 -15.22 -13.56 1.42
C ILE A 146 -15.79 -12.78 2.63
N PRO A 147 -15.67 -13.29 3.87
CA PRO A 147 -16.13 -12.57 5.05
C PRO A 147 -15.35 -11.27 5.31
N PHE A 148 -16.04 -10.26 5.87
CA PHE A 148 -15.46 -8.95 6.18
C PHE A 148 -14.22 -9.01 7.07
N TRP A 149 -14.29 -9.77 8.16
CA TRP A 149 -13.18 -9.86 9.11
C TRP A 149 -11.99 -10.62 8.54
N THR A 150 -12.24 -11.70 7.78
CA THR A 150 -11.19 -12.41 7.05
C THR A 150 -10.47 -11.48 6.08
N PHE A 151 -11.21 -10.69 5.30
CA PHE A 151 -10.64 -9.70 4.41
C PHE A 151 -9.80 -8.65 5.15
N THR A 152 -10.36 -8.07 6.21
CA THR A 152 -9.77 -6.95 6.94
C THR A 152 -8.46 -7.36 7.64
N PHE A 153 -8.48 -8.46 8.40
CA PHE A 153 -7.29 -8.91 9.13
C PHE A 153 -6.17 -9.38 8.21
N ILE A 154 -6.50 -10.16 7.17
CA ILE A 154 -5.49 -10.61 6.20
C ILE A 154 -4.89 -9.42 5.47
N SER A 155 -5.71 -8.46 5.03
CA SER A 155 -5.23 -7.26 4.34
C SER A 155 -4.34 -6.42 5.25
N ALA A 156 -4.71 -6.20 6.51
CA ALA A 156 -3.89 -5.47 7.46
C ALA A 156 -2.53 -6.16 7.69
N LEU A 157 -2.54 -7.48 7.95
CA LEU A 157 -1.33 -8.24 8.23
C LEU A 157 -0.37 -8.30 7.04
N THR A 158 -0.90 -8.50 5.83
CA THR A 158 -0.09 -8.58 4.61
C THR A 158 0.46 -7.21 4.18
N THR A 159 -0.24 -6.12 4.50
CA THR A 159 0.17 -4.75 4.13
C THR A 159 1.17 -4.16 5.14
N LEU A 160 1.16 -4.62 6.39
CA LEU A 160 2.00 -4.11 7.48
C LEU A 160 3.51 -4.04 7.15
N PRO A 161 4.17 -5.11 6.65
CA PRO A 161 5.60 -5.05 6.36
C PRO A 161 5.94 -3.98 5.31
N GLY A 162 5.08 -3.85 4.28
CA GLY A 162 5.24 -2.83 3.25
C GLY A 162 5.12 -1.42 3.82
N ILE A 163 4.08 -1.16 4.61
CA ILE A 163 3.88 0.15 5.27
C ILE A 163 5.07 0.50 6.13
N PHE A 164 5.55 -0.43 6.96
CA PHE A 164 6.70 -0.19 7.84
C PHE A 164 7.97 0.17 7.06
N ILE A 165 8.26 -0.54 5.97
CA ILE A 165 9.42 -0.23 5.13
C ILE A 165 9.26 1.16 4.49
N TYR A 166 8.11 1.46 3.91
CA TYR A 166 7.89 2.76 3.26
C TYR A 166 7.99 3.93 4.26
N THR A 167 7.39 3.83 5.44
CA THR A 167 7.41 4.89 6.45
C THR A 167 8.81 5.07 7.02
N LEU A 168 9.53 3.98 7.29
CA LEU A 168 10.90 4.01 7.78
C LEU A 168 11.84 4.66 6.76
N MET A 169 11.83 4.17 5.52
CA MET A 169 12.68 4.71 4.46
C MET A 169 12.35 6.17 4.15
N ALA A 170 11.07 6.55 4.13
CA ALA A 170 10.68 7.94 3.95
C ALA A 170 11.19 8.85 5.08
N SER A 171 11.06 8.42 6.34
CA SER A 171 11.54 9.21 7.47
C SER A 171 13.07 9.31 7.49
N GLU A 172 13.80 8.25 7.16
CA GLU A 172 15.27 8.27 7.12
C GLU A 172 15.78 9.13 5.96
N LEU A 173 15.17 9.01 4.77
CA LEU A 173 15.55 9.78 3.58
C LEU A 173 15.45 11.29 3.81
N ILE A 174 14.41 11.76 4.52
CA ILE A 174 14.24 13.18 4.81
C ILE A 174 15.21 13.67 5.89
N ARG A 175 15.55 12.83 6.88
CA ARG A 175 16.42 13.22 8.01
C ARG A 175 17.91 13.17 7.68
N GLU A 176 18.34 12.12 7.00
CA GLU A 176 19.75 11.79 6.80
C GLU A 176 20.16 11.85 5.32
N GLY A 177 19.20 11.91 4.40
CA GLY A 177 19.48 11.85 2.96
C GLY A 177 19.90 10.46 2.49
N ILE A 178 20.51 10.40 1.31
CA ILE A 178 20.98 9.15 0.70
C ILE A 178 22.38 8.86 1.24
N THR A 179 22.46 8.10 2.33
CA THR A 179 23.72 7.60 2.91
C THR A 179 24.01 6.17 2.45
N PRO A 180 25.27 5.68 2.51
CA PRO A 180 25.57 4.28 2.24
C PRO A 180 24.80 3.31 3.15
N LEU A 181 24.56 3.71 4.40
CA LEU A 181 23.76 2.97 5.36
C LEU A 181 22.28 2.90 4.94
N PHE A 182 21.72 4.01 4.45
CA PHE A 182 20.38 4.04 3.88
C PHE A 182 20.25 3.08 2.68
N VAL A 183 21.22 3.11 1.75
CA VAL A 183 21.23 2.21 0.59
C VAL A 183 21.33 0.75 1.03
N LEU A 184 22.15 0.44 2.04
CA LEU A 184 22.25 -0.91 2.60
C LEU A 184 20.92 -1.37 3.20
N LYS A 185 20.29 -0.56 4.07
CA LYS A 185 18.98 -0.87 4.67
C LYS A 185 17.90 -1.06 3.61
N LEU A 186 17.87 -0.19 2.60
CA LEU A 186 16.93 -0.28 1.48
C LEU A 186 17.13 -1.58 0.69
N THR A 187 18.39 -1.97 0.45
CA THR A 187 18.73 -3.23 -0.23
C THR A 187 18.29 -4.43 0.59
N LEU A 188 18.55 -4.44 1.90
CA LEU A 188 18.12 -5.50 2.81
C LEU A 188 16.58 -5.60 2.91
N ALA A 189 15.89 -4.46 2.96
CA ALA A 189 14.43 -4.41 2.95
C ALA A 189 13.85 -4.95 1.63
N GLY A 190 14.46 -4.60 0.49
CA GLY A 190 14.12 -5.15 -0.82
C GLY A 190 14.33 -6.66 -0.90
N LEU A 191 15.44 -7.17 -0.36
CA LEU A 191 15.71 -8.60 -0.29
C LEU A 191 14.72 -9.32 0.62
N ALA A 192 14.39 -8.75 1.77
CA ALA A 192 13.40 -9.31 2.69
C ALA A 192 12.01 -9.39 2.03
N LEU A 193 11.58 -8.33 1.33
CA LEU A 193 10.34 -8.34 0.56
C LEU A 193 10.38 -9.38 -0.57
N PHE A 194 11.52 -9.51 -1.26
CA PHE A 194 11.71 -10.53 -2.28
C PHE A 194 11.60 -11.95 -1.70
N ILE A 195 12.22 -12.23 -0.56
CA ILE A 195 12.11 -13.53 0.12
C ILE A 195 10.66 -13.81 0.52
N LEU A 196 9.94 -12.81 1.05
CA LEU A 196 8.52 -12.93 1.39
C LEU A 196 7.67 -13.23 0.15
N LEU A 197 7.92 -12.55 -0.97
CA LEU A 197 7.28 -12.81 -2.26
C LEU A 197 7.54 -14.24 -2.74
N GLN A 198 8.78 -14.72 -2.63
CA GLN A 198 9.17 -16.06 -3.05
C GLN A 198 8.56 -17.13 -2.14
N ALA A 199 8.50 -16.89 -0.82
CA ALA A 199 7.82 -17.74 0.14
C ALA A 199 6.32 -17.82 -0.15
N ALA A 200 5.67 -16.69 -0.45
CA ALA A 200 4.27 -16.63 -0.87
C ALA A 200 4.02 -17.43 -2.15
N LYS A 201 4.87 -17.25 -3.18
CA LYS A 201 4.82 -18.05 -4.42
C LYS A 201 5.03 -19.54 -4.17
N ARG A 202 5.95 -19.91 -3.28
CA ARG A 202 6.19 -21.31 -2.91
C ARG A 202 5.00 -21.91 -2.18
N TYR A 203 4.40 -21.17 -1.26
CA TYR A 203 3.18 -21.55 -0.55
C TYR A 203 2.01 -21.73 -1.53
N ALA A 204 1.81 -20.80 -2.47
CA ALA A 204 0.78 -20.91 -3.49
C ALA A 204 0.94 -22.14 -4.37
N ARG A 205 2.17 -22.46 -4.78
CA ARG A 205 2.47 -23.69 -5.54
C ARG A 205 2.18 -24.95 -4.73
N TYR A 206 2.55 -24.97 -3.45
CA TYR A 206 2.29 -26.10 -2.55
C TYR A 206 0.78 -26.35 -2.37
N ARG A 207 0.01 -25.28 -2.22
CA ARG A 207 -1.46 -25.32 -2.07
C ARG A 207 -2.23 -25.46 -3.41
N ARG A 208 -1.54 -25.62 -4.54
CA ARG A 208 -2.11 -25.67 -5.91
C ARG A 208 -3.10 -24.52 -6.20
N ILE A 209 -2.80 -23.31 -5.72
CA ILE A 209 -3.61 -22.12 -6.02
C ILE A 209 -3.32 -21.76 -7.48
N GLU A 210 -4.19 -22.17 -8.40
CA GLU A 210 -4.04 -22.06 -9.85
C GLU A 210 -4.09 -20.57 -10.28
N THR A 211 -2.96 -19.88 -10.17
CA THR A 211 -2.80 -18.47 -10.54
C THR A 211 -2.49 -18.31 -12.04
N SER A 212 -2.11 -19.41 -12.70
CA SER A 212 -1.51 -19.50 -14.03
C SER A 212 -2.45 -19.27 -15.22
N ARG A 213 -3.77 -19.20 -15.01
CA ARG A 213 -4.73 -18.91 -16.11
C ARG A 213 -5.09 -17.42 -16.27
N ILE A 214 -4.63 -16.56 -15.37
CA ILE A 214 -4.93 -15.11 -15.44
C ILE A 214 -3.99 -14.40 -16.42
N GLN A 215 -2.78 -14.92 -16.64
CA GLN A 215 -1.79 -14.35 -17.58
C GLN A 215 -2.07 -14.66 -19.06
N ALA A 216 -2.87 -15.68 -19.37
CA ALA A 216 -3.07 -16.13 -20.76
C ALA A 216 -4.10 -15.30 -21.56
N HIS A 217 -4.71 -14.27 -20.96
CA HIS A 217 -5.73 -13.46 -21.63
C HIS A 217 -5.25 -12.06 -22.06
N ASP A 218 -4.08 -11.61 -21.61
CA ASP A 218 -3.47 -10.32 -22.03
C ASP A 218 -2.43 -10.48 -23.17
N GLU A 219 -2.18 -11.70 -23.66
CA GLU A 219 -1.30 -11.98 -24.81
C GLU A 219 -2.06 -12.24 -26.14
N LYS A 220 -3.32 -11.82 -26.26
CA LYS A 220 -4.08 -11.85 -27.52
C LYS A 220 -4.77 -10.53 -27.76
#